data_AF-A0A2S3WC05-F1
#
_entry.id   AF-A0A2S3WC05-F1
#
_cell.length_a   1.000
_cell.length_b   1.000
_cell.length_c   1.000
_cell.angle_alpha   90.00
_cell.angle_beta   90.00
_cell.angle_gamma   90.00
#
_symmetry.space_group_name_H-M   'P 1'
#
loop_
_entity.id
_entity.type
_entity.pdbx_description
1 polymer ?
#
loop_
_entity_poly.entity_id
_entity_poly.type
_entity_poly.pdbx_seq_one_letter_code
_entity_poly.pdbx_strand_id
1 'polypeptide(L)' 'MVFESGSRDADKFVVRLPDGMRDQVAAAATADDRSMNSLIVKALREYLDMQQRQQVLLGALVLANQAQRQSALEQQP' A
#
# COMPACT_ATOMS: atom_id res chain seq x y z
N MET A 1 -1.01 -6.93 -35.03
CA MET A 1 -1.44 -6.67 -33.64
C MET A 1 -0.18 -6.52 -32.83
N VAL A 2 0.22 -5.29 -32.51
CA VAL A 2 1.50 -5.00 -31.84
C VAL A 2 1.24 -5.03 -30.34
N PHE A 3 1.78 -6.03 -29.64
CA PHE A 3 1.83 -6.05 -28.17
C PHE A 3 3.03 -5.23 -27.71
N GLU A 4 3.03 -3.93 -28.01
CA GLU A 4 3.97 -3.00 -27.39
C GLU A 4 3.42 -2.64 -26.01
N SER A 5 3.79 -3.47 -25.05
CA SER A 5 3.70 -3.15 -23.62
C SER A 5 5.07 -3.41 -23.02
N GLY A 6 6.07 -2.78 -23.62
CA GLY A 6 7.43 -2.84 -23.12
C GLY A 6 7.60 -1.87 -21.96
N SER A 7 8.62 -2.10 -21.13
CA SER A 7 9.10 -1.13 -20.12
C SER A 7 9.35 0.30 -20.67
N ARG A 8 9.34 0.47 -22.00
CA ARG A 8 9.49 1.74 -22.70
C ARG A 8 8.25 2.62 -22.63
N ASP A 9 7.06 2.03 -22.59
CA ASP A 9 5.77 2.74 -22.56
C ASP A 9 5.26 2.99 -21.13
N ALA A 10 5.94 2.41 -20.13
CA ALA A 10 5.60 2.60 -18.73
C ALA A 10 5.97 4.00 -18.23
N ASP A 11 5.10 4.57 -17.38
CA ASP A 11 5.35 5.85 -16.71
C ASP A 11 6.63 5.80 -15.87
N LYS A 12 7.47 6.84 -16.03
CA LYS A 12 8.77 6.94 -15.36
C LYS A 12 8.73 8.02 -14.30
N PHE A 13 9.05 7.65 -13.07
CA PHE A 13 9.13 8.56 -11.95
C PHE A 13 10.54 8.54 -11.36
N VAL A 14 11.19 9.71 -11.32
CA VAL A 14 12.55 9.84 -10.78
C VAL A 14 12.46 10.13 -9.28
N VAL A 15 12.92 9.18 -8.46
CA VAL A 15 12.93 9.31 -7.00
C VAL A 15 14.32 9.72 -6.52
N ARG A 16 14.39 10.72 -5.64
CA ARG A 16 15.61 11.06 -4.91
C ARG A 16 15.62 10.29 -3.60
N LEU A 17 16.61 9.42 -3.43
CA LEU A 17 16.79 8.62 -2.22
C LEU A 17 17.85 9.29 -1.34
N PRO A 18 17.67 9.30 -0.01
CA PRO A 18 18.72 9.71 0.92
C PRO A 18 19.92 8.76 0.88
N ASP A 19 21.06 9.22 1.40
CA ASP A 19 22.31 8.45 1.41
C ASP A 19 22.13 7.06 2.04
N GLY A 20 22.71 6.05 1.39
CA GLY A 20 22.65 4.64 1.82
C GLY A 20 21.31 3.93 1.58
N MET A 21 20.22 4.64 1.31
CA MET A 21 18.91 3.99 1.07
C MET A 21 18.88 3.21 -0.23
N ARG A 22 19.57 3.69 -1.27
CA ARG A 22 19.66 2.97 -2.55
C ARG A 22 20.35 1.61 -2.40
N ASP A 23 21.39 1.54 -1.58
CA ASP A 23 22.13 0.29 -1.34
C ASP A 23 21.29 -0.70 -0.54
N GLN A 24 20.51 -0.21 0.43
CA GLN A 24 19.53 -1.04 1.16
C GLN A 24 18.48 -1.62 0.21
N VAL A 25 17.94 -0.81 -0.71
CA VAL A 25 16.97 -1.26 -1.71
C VAL A 25 17.60 -2.28 -2.66
N ALA A 26 18.85 -2.08 -3.07
CA ALA A 26 19.58 -3.03 -3.91
C ALA A 26 19.79 -4.37 -3.20
N ALA A 27 20.26 -4.36 -1.95
CA ALA A 27 20.45 -5.57 -1.16
C ALA A 27 19.15 -6.35 -0.96
N ALA A 28 18.05 -5.65 -0.63
CA ALA A 28 16.74 -6.26 -0.48
C ALA A 28 16.21 -6.86 -1.80
N ALA A 29 16.44 -6.19 -2.93
CA ALA A 29 16.03 -6.67 -4.25
C ALA A 29 16.81 -7.93 -4.65
N THR A 30 18.12 -7.95 -4.40
CA THR A 30 18.96 -9.13 -4.62
C THR A 30 18.52 -10.31 -3.74
N ALA A 31 18.15 -10.08 -2.49
CA ALA A 31 17.68 -11.14 -1.59
C ALA A 31 16.32 -11.74 -1.99
N ASP A 32 15.47 -10.99 -2.71
CA ASP A 32 14.15 -11.44 -3.21
C ASP A 32 14.19 -11.87 -4.69
N ASP A 33 15.39 -12.04 -5.27
CA ASP A 33 15.62 -12.40 -6.69
C ASP A 33 14.83 -11.51 -7.67
N ARG A 34 14.76 -10.20 -7.38
CA ARG A 34 13.95 -9.23 -8.14
C ARG A 34 14.76 -8.01 -8.55
N SER A 35 14.28 -7.31 -9.56
CA SER A 35 14.83 -5.99 -9.90
C SER A 35 14.47 -4.97 -8.82
N MET A 36 15.32 -3.96 -8.62
CA MET A 36 15.00 -2.82 -7.75
C MET A 36 13.67 -2.17 -8.10
N ASN A 37 13.34 -2.06 -9.40
CA ASN A 37 12.06 -1.53 -9.84
C ASN A 37 10.89 -2.39 -9.37
N SER A 38 10.99 -3.71 -9.52
CA SER A 38 9.96 -4.65 -9.07
C SER A 38 9.75 -4.58 -7.55
N LEU A 39 10.82 -4.43 -6.77
CA LEU A 39 10.74 -4.25 -5.33
C LEU A 39 10.06 -2.92 -4.97
N ILE A 40 10.45 -1.81 -5.59
CA ILE A 40 9.86 -0.48 -5.36
C ILE A 40 8.36 -0.50 -5.69
N VAL A 41 7.97 -1.05 -6.85
CA VAL A 41 6.56 -1.16 -7.25
C VAL A 41 5.76 -2.01 -6.25
N LYS A 42 6.33 -3.13 -5.77
CA LYS A 42 5.70 -3.97 -4.74
C LYS A 42 5.50 -3.19 -3.45
N ALA A 43 6.54 -2.51 -2.95
CA ALA A 43 6.48 -1.73 -1.73
C ALA A 43 5.44 -0.59 -1.81
N LEU A 44 5.36 0.10 -2.96
CA LEU A 44 4.34 1.14 -3.19
C LEU A 44 2.92 0.57 -3.18
N ARG A 45 2.71 -0.60 -3.81
CA ARG A 45 1.40 -1.27 -3.77
C ARG A 45 1.01 -1.66 -2.36
N GLU A 46 1.91 -2.30 -1.62
CA GLU A 46 1.68 -2.71 -0.24
C GLU A 46 1.38 -1.51 0.65
N TYR A 47 2.08 -0.39 0.46
CA TYR A 47 1.82 0.84 1.19
C TYR A 47 0.40 1.37 0.92
N LEU A 48 0.00 1.49 -0.35
CA LEU A 48 -1.32 1.99 -0.74
C LEU A 48 -2.45 1.06 -0.26
N ASP A 49 -2.30 -0.25 -0.47
CA ASP A 49 -3.29 -1.25 -0.05
C ASP A 49 -3.45 -1.28 1.48
N MET A 50 -2.34 -1.17 2.22
CA MET A 50 -2.35 -1.12 3.68
C MET A 50 -3.11 0.09 4.19
N GLN A 51 -2.87 1.28 3.62
CA GLN A 51 -3.60 2.49 3.99
C GLN A 51 -5.10 2.34 3.76
N GLN A 52 -5.50 1.78 2.62
CA GLN A 52 -6.92 1.55 2.32
C GLN A 52 -7.56 0.56 3.31
N ARG A 53 -6.89 -0.57 3.59
CA ARG A 53 -7.38 -1.56 4.57
C ARG A 53 -7.53 -0.96 5.96
N GLN A 54 -6.55 -0.16 6.40
CA GLN A 54 -6.62 0.53 7.69
C GLN A 54 -7.82 1.47 7.78
N GLN A 55 -8.09 2.25 6.72
CA GLN A 55 -9.25 3.13 6.67
C GLN A 55 -10.58 2.38 6.75
N VAL A 56 -10.71 1.26 6.02
CA VAL A 56 -11.93 0.43 6.05
C VAL A 56 -12.14 -0.17 7.44
N LEU A 57 -11.10 -0.71 8.06
CA LEU A 57 -11.18 -1.29 9.40
C LEU A 57 -11.57 -0.24 10.45
N LEU A 58 -10.98 0.96 10.39
CA LEU A 58 -11.35 2.06 11.27
C LEU A 58 -12.81 2.49 11.06
N GLY A 59 -13.27 2.59 9.81
CA GLY A 59 -14.66 2.89 9.49
C GLY A 59 -15.63 1.84 10.06
N ALA A 60 -15.32 0.56 9.88
CA ALA A 60 -16.13 -0.53 10.42
C ALA A 60 -16.22 -0.50 11.95
N LEU A 61 -15.10 -0.21 12.64
CA LEU A 61 -15.07 -0.07 14.10
C LEU A 61 -15.91 1.11 14.59
N VAL A 62 -15.87 2.25 13.89
CA VAL A 62 -16.67 3.42 14.23
C VAL A 62 -18.16 3.12 14.07
N LEU A 63 -18.57 2.50 12.97
CA LEU A 63 -19.96 2.10 12.73
C LEU A 63 -20.45 1.08 13.78
N ALA A 64 -19.63 0.09 14.12
CA ALA A 64 -19.95 -0.89 15.14
C ALA A 64 -20.14 -0.23 16.52
N ASN A 65 -19.26 0.71 16.89
CA ASN A 65 -19.39 1.44 18.14
C ASN A 65 -20.66 2.29 18.19
N GLN A 66 -21.02 2.97 17.09
CA GLN A 66 -22.25 3.76 17.01
C GLN A 66 -23.49 2.89 17.13
N ALA A 67 -23.54 1.75 16.42
CA ALA A 67 -24.65 0.80 16.51
C ALA A 67 -24.83 0.28 17.94
N GLN A 68 -23.74 -0.09 18.63
CA GLN A 68 -23.79 -0.53 20.03
C GLN A 68 -24.34 0.56 20.96
N ARG A 69 -23.95 1.83 20.75
CA ARG A 69 -24.46 2.95 21.54
C ARG A 69 -25.94 3.21 21.29
N GLN A 70 -26.40 3.10 20.05
CA GLN A 70 -27.83 3.23 19.72
C GLN A 70 -28.65 2.15 20.42
N SER A 71 -28.23 0.88 20.30
CA SER A 71 -28.91 -0.24 20.97
C SER A 71 -28.93 -0.10 22.50
N ALA A 72 -27.89 0.49 23.11
CA ALA A 72 -27.85 0.74 24.55
C ALA A 72 -28.76 1.90 24.99
N LEU A 73 -29.03 2.87 24.13
CA LEU A 73 -29.98 3.96 24.39
C LEU A 73 -31.42 3.50 24.20
N GLU A 74 -31.70 2.66 23.20
CA GLU A 74 -33.04 2.08 22.96
C GLU A 74 -33.48 1.09 24.04
N GLN A 75 -32.53 0.51 24.79
CA GLN A 75 -32.80 -0.44 25.88
C GLN A 75 -32.94 0.23 27.26
N GLN A 76 -32.85 1.56 27.35
CA GLN A 76 -33.14 2.27 28.60
C GLN A 76 -34.65 2.62 28.67
N PRO A 77 -35.38 2.10 29.67
CA PRO A 77 -36.82 2.33 29.84
C PRO A 77 -37.15 3.76 30.29
#